data_AF-A0A653TBP6-F1
#
_entry.id   AF-A0A653TBP6-F1
#
_cell.length_a   1.000
_cell.length_b   1.000
_cell.length_c   1.000
_cell.angle_alpha   90.00
_cell.angle_beta   90.00
_cell.angle_gamma   90.00
#
_symmetry.space_group_name_H-M   'P 1'
#
loop_
_entity.id
_entity.type
_entity.pdbx_description
1 polymer ?
#
loop_
_entity_poly.entity_id
_entity_poly.type
_entity_poly.pdbx_seq_one_letter_code
_entity_poly.pdbx_strand_id
1 'polypeptide(L)'
;MLRLFAALLFAVPVAAFAAQDRASIVPAADHHQHLFSAPIIALINPAPGPDAVREIPVNELISLLDSAGIRRAAIMSTAYMYGRPSRVIEDEYAKVKAENDWTAAQVAKYPDRLRAFCGFNPLKDYALAELERCAAHPHLRYGIKMHFGNSDVQLENPAHIARLKEVFRAANRHRMAIAIHLRASISLKRPYGEAQARALLEHLMPEVPDTMVQIAHFAGSGPGYEDPPSNEVMRVFVEAAARKDPNARNLYFDVASIAHPRNTLEQSQEMVERIRKVGLDKILYGSDAASPGQMKPREAWAAFRALPLTDAELKRIADNVAPYLR
;
A
#
# COMPACT_ATOMS: atom_id res chain seq x y z
N MET A 1 72.59 13.98 -32.40
CA MET A 1 71.46 13.02 -32.36
C MET A 1 70.80 13.14 -30.99
N LEU A 2 69.70 13.88 -30.88
CA LEU A 2 68.96 14.09 -29.63
C LEU A 2 67.60 13.39 -29.78
N ARG A 3 67.37 12.32 -29.00
CA ARG A 3 66.10 11.56 -29.02
C ARG A 3 65.18 12.12 -27.94
N LEU A 4 64.10 12.80 -28.34
CA LEU A 4 62.98 13.12 -27.47
C LEU A 4 62.16 11.85 -27.18
N PHE A 5 61.97 11.51 -25.91
CA PHE A 5 60.95 10.57 -25.47
C PHE A 5 59.65 11.35 -25.20
N ALA A 6 58.62 11.11 -26.00
CA ALA A 6 57.27 11.59 -25.74
C ALA A 6 56.54 10.58 -24.85
N ALA A 7 56.24 10.97 -23.61
CA ALA A 7 55.37 10.20 -22.71
C ALA A 7 53.90 10.51 -23.06
N LEU A 8 53.19 9.53 -23.63
CA LEU A 8 51.73 9.60 -23.75
C LEU A 8 51.09 9.33 -22.40
N LEU A 9 50.53 10.37 -21.79
CA LEU A 9 49.58 10.26 -20.68
C LEU A 9 48.24 9.74 -21.24
N PHE A 10 47.91 8.48 -20.96
CA PHE A 10 46.56 7.97 -21.12
C PHE A 10 45.65 8.58 -20.05
N ALA A 11 44.88 9.59 -20.42
CA ALA A 11 43.75 10.05 -19.63
C ALA A 11 42.66 8.97 -19.69
N VAL A 12 42.50 8.19 -18.61
CA VAL A 12 41.35 7.31 -18.43
C VAL A 12 40.13 8.19 -18.12
N PRO A 13 39.06 8.18 -18.92
CA PRO A 13 37.86 8.93 -18.60
C PRO A 13 37.12 8.22 -17.45
N VAL A 14 37.33 8.70 -16.23
CA VAL A 14 36.53 8.35 -15.05
C VAL A 14 35.20 9.10 -15.13
N ALA A 15 34.31 8.73 -16.06
CA ALA A 15 32.99 9.38 -16.20
C ALA A 15 31.92 8.54 -16.95
N ALA A 16 31.96 7.20 -16.87
CA ALA A 16 31.02 6.36 -17.61
C ALA A 16 30.38 5.21 -16.79
N PHE A 17 30.18 5.40 -15.48
CA PHE A 17 29.54 4.38 -14.61
C PHE A 17 28.22 4.83 -13.95
N ALA A 18 27.54 5.84 -14.49
CA ALA A 18 26.29 6.33 -13.87
C ALA A 18 25.22 6.73 -14.89
N ALA A 19 24.87 5.81 -15.78
CA ALA A 19 23.55 5.78 -16.39
C ALA A 19 23.08 4.33 -16.32
N GLN A 20 22.75 3.87 -15.11
CA GLN A 20 21.96 2.66 -14.99
C GLN A 20 20.66 2.97 -15.70
N ASP A 21 20.39 2.30 -16.83
CA ASP A 21 19.21 2.56 -17.64
C ASP A 21 17.99 2.57 -16.72
N ARG A 22 17.30 3.71 -16.59
CA ARG A 22 16.09 3.86 -15.77
C ARG A 22 15.07 2.79 -16.11
N ALA A 23 15.09 2.28 -17.35
CA ALA A 23 14.27 1.16 -17.80
C ALA A 23 14.59 -0.18 -17.11
N SER A 24 15.82 -0.36 -16.61
CA SER A 24 16.29 -1.55 -15.88
C SER A 24 15.97 -1.55 -14.39
N ILE A 25 15.58 -0.40 -13.81
CA ILE A 25 15.17 -0.32 -12.41
C ILE A 25 13.79 -0.98 -12.28
N VAL A 26 13.71 -2.01 -11.45
CA VAL A 26 12.49 -2.78 -11.16
C VAL A 26 12.22 -2.82 -9.66
N PRO A 27 10.96 -2.75 -9.20
CA PRO A 27 10.63 -2.87 -7.79
C PRO A 27 10.98 -4.26 -7.26
N ALA A 28 11.63 -4.31 -6.10
CA ALA A 28 11.93 -5.56 -5.41
C ALA A 28 10.66 -6.29 -4.95
N ALA A 29 9.62 -5.54 -4.64
CA ALA A 29 8.31 -6.06 -4.25
C ALA A 29 7.17 -5.08 -4.55
N ASP A 30 5.97 -5.65 -4.72
CA ASP A 30 4.70 -4.94 -4.75
C ASP A 30 4.00 -5.04 -3.39
N HIS A 31 3.89 -3.93 -2.68
CA HIS A 31 3.40 -3.90 -1.31
C HIS A 31 1.88 -3.77 -1.20
N HIS A 32 1.18 -3.74 -2.34
CA HIS A 32 -0.26 -3.52 -2.36
C HIS A 32 -0.86 -4.14 -3.63
N GLN A 33 -1.33 -5.39 -3.49
CA GLN A 33 -2.13 -6.09 -4.49
C GLN A 33 -3.49 -6.49 -3.91
N HIS A 34 -4.48 -6.66 -4.77
CA HIS A 34 -5.77 -7.28 -4.43
C HIS A 34 -6.08 -8.42 -5.40
N LEU A 35 -6.68 -9.48 -4.84
CA LEU A 35 -7.39 -10.51 -5.58
C LEU A 35 -8.84 -10.52 -5.08
N PHE A 36 -9.76 -10.95 -5.93
CA PHE A 36 -11.19 -10.94 -5.64
C PHE A 36 -11.78 -12.32 -5.88
N SER A 37 -12.41 -12.90 -4.85
CA SER A 37 -13.17 -14.14 -5.00
C SER A 37 -14.44 -13.89 -5.82
N ALA A 38 -15.00 -14.96 -6.39
CA ALA A 38 -16.29 -14.87 -7.09
C ALA A 38 -17.42 -14.28 -6.20
N PRO A 39 -17.56 -14.65 -4.90
CA PRO A 39 -18.49 -13.99 -3.98
C PRO A 39 -18.25 -12.47 -3.80
N ILE A 40 -17.00 -12.02 -3.71
CA ILE A 40 -16.70 -10.58 -3.63
C ILE A 40 -17.03 -9.88 -4.95
N ILE A 41 -16.72 -10.49 -6.10
CA ILE A 41 -17.05 -9.93 -7.41
C ILE A 41 -18.57 -9.74 -7.55
N ALA A 42 -19.36 -10.73 -7.16
CA ALA A 42 -20.82 -10.64 -7.14
C ALA A 42 -21.32 -9.54 -6.19
N LEU A 43 -20.62 -9.32 -5.07
CA LEU A 43 -20.93 -8.26 -4.11
C LEU A 43 -20.60 -6.85 -4.64
N ILE A 44 -19.55 -6.71 -5.47
CA ILE A 44 -19.15 -5.45 -6.10
C ILE A 44 -20.06 -5.13 -7.28
N ASN A 45 -20.32 -6.12 -8.13
CA ASN A 45 -21.01 -5.99 -9.41
C ASN A 45 -22.25 -6.90 -9.44
N PRO A 46 -23.33 -6.56 -8.73
CA PRO A 46 -24.56 -7.37 -8.75
C PRO A 46 -25.22 -7.41 -10.15
N ALA A 47 -24.89 -6.45 -11.02
CA ALA A 47 -25.27 -6.43 -12.44
C ALA A 47 -24.00 -6.13 -13.29
N PRO A 48 -23.25 -7.16 -13.73
CA PRO A 48 -21.94 -6.94 -14.34
C PRO A 48 -22.05 -6.31 -15.74
N GLY A 49 -21.30 -5.22 -15.95
CA GLY A 49 -21.06 -4.60 -17.25
C GLY A 49 -19.68 -4.95 -17.83
N PRO A 50 -19.31 -4.40 -18.99
CA PRO A 50 -18.01 -4.66 -19.63
C PRO A 50 -16.81 -4.31 -18.73
N ASP A 51 -16.95 -3.28 -17.90
CA ASP A 51 -15.94 -2.79 -16.96
C ASP A 51 -16.03 -3.41 -15.55
N ALA A 52 -16.86 -4.45 -15.38
CA ALA A 52 -16.98 -5.13 -14.10
C ALA A 52 -15.66 -5.81 -13.70
N VAL A 53 -15.27 -5.66 -12.43
CA VAL A 53 -14.20 -6.45 -11.79
C VAL A 53 -14.40 -7.92 -12.10
N ARG A 54 -13.32 -8.58 -12.51
CA ARG A 54 -13.29 -10.01 -12.85
C ARG A 54 -12.29 -10.72 -11.95
N GLU A 55 -12.47 -12.02 -11.82
CA GLU A 55 -11.50 -12.84 -11.12
C GLU A 55 -10.21 -12.86 -11.94
N ILE A 56 -9.11 -12.58 -11.26
CA ILE A 56 -7.76 -12.76 -11.79
C ILE A 56 -7.21 -13.98 -11.09
N PRO A 57 -7.03 -15.12 -11.79
CA PRO A 57 -6.38 -16.28 -11.23
C PRO A 57 -5.00 -15.91 -10.68
N VAL A 58 -4.60 -16.47 -9.54
CA VAL A 58 -3.32 -16.09 -8.91
C VAL A 58 -2.10 -16.36 -9.81
N ASN A 59 -2.15 -17.35 -10.70
CA ASN A 59 -1.10 -17.60 -11.70
C ASN A 59 -1.03 -16.51 -12.79
N GLU A 60 -2.17 -15.88 -13.11
CA GLU A 60 -2.20 -14.70 -13.96
C GLU A 60 -1.57 -13.50 -13.24
N LEU A 61 -1.90 -13.27 -11.96
CA LEU A 61 -1.21 -12.24 -11.16
C LEU A 61 0.30 -12.47 -11.14
N ILE A 62 0.75 -13.71 -10.96
CA ILE A 62 2.18 -14.07 -11.02
C ILE A 62 2.78 -13.70 -12.37
N SER A 63 2.10 -14.01 -13.47
CA SER A 63 2.55 -13.66 -14.82
C SER A 63 2.63 -12.14 -15.02
N LEU A 64 1.69 -11.38 -14.46
CA LEU A 64 1.70 -9.92 -14.48
C LEU A 64 2.88 -9.34 -13.67
N LEU A 65 3.17 -9.89 -12.49
CA LEU A 65 4.33 -9.52 -11.68
C LEU A 65 5.64 -9.84 -12.41
N ASP A 66 5.76 -11.03 -13.02
CA ASP A 66 6.92 -11.44 -13.81
C ASP A 66 7.14 -10.51 -15.00
N SER A 67 6.06 -10.12 -15.67
CA SER A 67 6.11 -9.16 -16.77
C SER A 67 6.64 -7.79 -16.34
N ALA A 68 6.51 -7.42 -15.06
CA ALA A 68 7.02 -6.19 -14.47
C ALA A 68 8.40 -6.36 -13.81
N GLY A 69 8.95 -7.59 -13.77
CA GLY A 69 10.19 -7.90 -13.08
C GLY A 69 10.06 -7.96 -11.54
N ILE A 70 8.84 -8.00 -11.01
CA ILE A 70 8.56 -7.95 -9.57
C ILE A 70 8.48 -9.36 -9.00
N ARG A 71 9.30 -9.64 -7.97
CA ARG A 71 9.43 -11.00 -7.42
C ARG A 71 8.41 -11.34 -6.35
N ARG A 72 8.07 -10.38 -5.48
CA ARG A 72 7.19 -10.60 -4.34
C ARG A 72 6.03 -9.63 -4.31
N ALA A 73 4.89 -10.05 -3.76
CA ALA A 73 3.75 -9.17 -3.55
C ALA A 73 2.98 -9.45 -2.26
N ALA A 74 2.39 -8.41 -1.68
CA ALA A 74 1.42 -8.52 -0.59
C ALA A 74 -0.01 -8.42 -1.12
N ILE A 75 -0.81 -9.44 -0.83
CA ILE A 75 -2.22 -9.53 -1.21
C ILE A 75 -3.08 -9.06 -0.04
N MET A 76 -3.74 -7.93 -0.22
CA MET A 76 -4.64 -7.33 0.73
C MET A 76 -6.03 -7.97 0.58
N SER A 77 -6.48 -8.77 1.56
CA SER A 77 -7.82 -9.34 1.48
C SER A 77 -8.89 -8.25 1.46
N THR A 78 -9.93 -8.48 0.66
CA THR A 78 -11.08 -7.57 0.51
C THR A 78 -12.24 -7.93 1.43
N ALA A 79 -12.05 -8.84 2.38
CA ALA A 79 -13.06 -9.30 3.33
C ALA A 79 -13.75 -8.18 4.12
N TYR A 80 -13.09 -7.02 4.32
CA TYR A 80 -13.70 -5.83 4.93
C TYR A 80 -14.98 -5.36 4.21
N MET A 81 -15.15 -5.69 2.93
CA MET A 81 -16.29 -5.26 2.11
C MET A 81 -17.63 -5.85 2.56
N TYR A 82 -17.61 -7.01 3.23
CA TYR A 82 -18.81 -7.58 3.86
C TYR A 82 -19.24 -6.76 5.06
N GLY A 83 -18.29 -6.22 5.81
CA GLY A 83 -18.55 -5.41 7.01
C GLY A 83 -18.98 -3.97 6.75
N ARG A 84 -19.19 -3.55 5.49
CA ARG A 84 -19.63 -2.20 5.17
C ARG A 84 -21.00 -1.88 5.82
N PRO A 85 -21.13 -0.83 6.65
CA PRO A 85 -22.37 -0.56 7.40
C PRO A 85 -23.63 -0.35 6.54
N SER A 86 -23.47 0.12 5.30
CA SER A 86 -24.59 0.32 4.37
C SER A 86 -25.10 -0.96 3.72
N ARG A 87 -24.60 -2.13 4.12
CA ARG A 87 -25.00 -3.45 3.60
C ARG A 87 -25.53 -4.30 4.75
N VAL A 88 -26.57 -5.07 4.45
CA VAL A 88 -27.04 -6.16 5.33
C VAL A 88 -26.61 -7.45 4.66
N ILE A 89 -25.69 -8.17 5.30
CA ILE A 89 -25.15 -9.43 4.82
C ILE A 89 -25.55 -10.52 5.80
N GLU A 90 -26.32 -11.50 5.32
CA GLU A 90 -26.61 -12.70 6.10
C GLU A 90 -25.31 -13.46 6.39
N ASP A 91 -25.14 -13.85 7.66
CA ASP A 91 -23.93 -14.53 8.16
C ASP A 91 -22.63 -13.81 7.76
N GLU A 92 -22.61 -12.48 7.95
CA GLU A 92 -21.51 -11.59 7.58
C GLU A 92 -20.15 -12.12 8.04
N TYR A 93 -20.05 -12.59 9.29
CA TYR A 93 -18.78 -13.07 9.82
C TYR A 93 -18.29 -14.35 9.14
N ALA A 94 -19.18 -15.29 8.79
CA ALA A 94 -18.77 -16.45 8.01
C ALA A 94 -18.24 -16.05 6.63
N LYS A 95 -18.83 -15.03 5.99
CA LYS A 95 -18.34 -14.53 4.70
C LYS A 95 -16.98 -13.83 4.80
N VAL A 96 -16.75 -13.09 5.89
CA VAL A 96 -15.43 -12.50 6.19
C VAL A 96 -14.37 -13.59 6.33
N LYS A 97 -14.64 -14.62 7.14
CA LYS A 97 -13.72 -15.77 7.29
C LYS A 97 -13.44 -16.44 5.95
N ALA A 98 -14.50 -16.73 5.18
CA ALA A 98 -14.38 -17.40 3.90
C ALA A 98 -13.52 -16.61 2.90
N GLU A 99 -13.63 -15.27 2.87
CA GLU A 99 -12.82 -14.43 1.99
C GLU A 99 -11.35 -14.36 2.42
N ASN A 100 -11.08 -14.27 3.73
CA ASN A 100 -9.72 -14.36 4.26
C ASN A 100 -9.09 -15.73 3.97
N ASP A 101 -9.85 -16.81 4.15
CA ASP A 101 -9.39 -18.19 3.89
C ASP A 101 -9.15 -18.42 2.39
N TRP A 102 -10.02 -17.87 1.53
CA TRP A 102 -9.82 -17.89 0.09
C TRP A 102 -8.54 -17.13 -0.31
N THR A 103 -8.31 -15.94 0.26
CA THR A 103 -7.09 -15.15 0.02
C THR A 103 -5.85 -15.94 0.45
N ALA A 104 -5.92 -16.58 1.63
CA ALA A 104 -4.86 -17.43 2.15
C ALA A 104 -4.56 -18.61 1.22
N ALA A 105 -5.59 -19.26 0.68
CA ALA A 105 -5.46 -20.35 -0.28
C ALA A 105 -4.82 -19.90 -1.61
N GLN A 106 -5.06 -18.65 -2.05
CA GLN A 106 -4.39 -18.13 -3.24
C GLN A 106 -2.88 -17.93 -3.00
N VAL A 107 -2.49 -17.30 -1.89
CA VAL A 107 -1.06 -17.05 -1.61
C VAL A 107 -0.30 -18.33 -1.27
N ALA A 108 -0.97 -19.34 -0.70
CA ALA A 108 -0.39 -20.64 -0.40
C ALA A 108 0.10 -21.40 -1.65
N LYS A 109 -0.41 -21.06 -2.85
CA LYS A 109 0.08 -21.61 -4.12
C LYS A 109 1.46 -21.06 -4.53
N TYR A 110 1.86 -19.90 -4.00
CA TYR A 110 3.13 -19.24 -4.28
C TYR A 110 3.76 -18.67 -3.00
N PRO A 111 4.06 -19.51 -1.98
CA PRO A 111 4.40 -19.04 -0.64
C PRO A 111 5.78 -18.35 -0.56
N ASP A 112 6.65 -18.50 -1.55
CA ASP A 112 7.92 -17.75 -1.58
C ASP A 112 7.79 -16.36 -2.22
N ARG A 113 6.65 -16.11 -2.88
CA ARG A 113 6.38 -14.88 -3.63
C ARG A 113 5.28 -14.03 -3.00
N LEU A 114 4.28 -14.65 -2.40
CA LEU A 114 3.07 -13.98 -1.94
C LEU A 114 2.91 -14.05 -0.42
N ARG A 115 2.40 -12.96 0.16
CA ARG A 115 1.97 -12.87 1.56
C ARG A 115 0.57 -12.28 1.59
N ALA A 116 -0.33 -12.80 2.42
CA ALA A 116 -1.67 -12.25 2.57
C ALA A 116 -1.79 -11.38 3.81
N PHE A 117 -2.61 -10.34 3.71
CA PHE A 117 -3.11 -9.55 4.83
C PHE A 117 -4.57 -9.92 5.06
N CYS A 118 -4.92 -10.16 6.31
CA CYS A 118 -6.28 -10.46 6.76
C CYS A 118 -7.13 -9.18 6.74
N GLY A 119 -8.27 -9.20 6.05
CA GLY A 119 -9.18 -8.07 5.93
C GLY A 119 -10.39 -8.20 6.86
N PHE A 120 -10.81 -7.10 7.47
CA PHE A 120 -12.09 -7.00 8.19
C PHE A 120 -12.44 -5.54 8.47
N ASN A 121 -13.70 -5.26 8.78
CA ASN A 121 -14.09 -3.97 9.33
C ASN A 121 -13.72 -3.92 10.82
N PRO A 122 -12.84 -3.00 11.27
CA PRO A 122 -12.38 -2.96 12.66
C PRO A 122 -13.47 -2.56 13.66
N LEU A 123 -14.61 -2.03 13.21
CA LEU A 123 -15.71 -1.60 14.08
C LEU A 123 -16.67 -2.73 14.45
N LYS A 124 -16.60 -3.87 13.76
CA LYS A 124 -17.50 -5.01 13.98
C LYS A 124 -17.12 -5.79 15.23
N ASP A 125 -18.11 -6.41 15.87
CA ASP A 125 -17.91 -7.16 17.12
C ASP A 125 -16.98 -8.36 16.97
N TYR A 126 -16.91 -8.94 15.76
CA TYR A 126 -16.01 -10.04 15.45
C TYR A 126 -14.58 -9.61 15.11
N ALA A 127 -14.26 -8.30 15.05
CA ALA A 127 -12.96 -7.81 14.53
C ALA A 127 -11.76 -8.40 15.29
N LEU A 128 -11.80 -8.40 16.63
CA LEU A 128 -10.73 -8.98 17.45
C LEU A 128 -10.67 -10.51 17.31
N ALA A 129 -11.82 -11.19 17.26
CA ALA A 129 -11.86 -12.63 17.07
C ALA A 129 -11.26 -13.04 15.71
N GLU A 130 -11.52 -12.27 14.65
CA GLU A 130 -10.94 -12.52 13.33
C GLU A 130 -9.45 -12.22 13.28
N LEU A 131 -9.00 -11.16 13.94
CA LEU A 131 -7.56 -10.86 14.08
C LEU A 131 -6.84 -12.02 14.75
N GLU A 132 -7.35 -12.52 15.89
CA GLU A 132 -6.74 -13.65 16.62
C GLU A 132 -6.73 -14.93 15.76
N ARG A 133 -7.81 -15.19 15.01
CA ARG A 133 -7.87 -16.32 14.07
C ARG A 133 -6.82 -16.20 12.96
N CYS A 134 -6.69 -15.01 12.37
CA CYS A 134 -5.71 -14.73 11.32
C CYS A 134 -4.26 -14.80 11.83
N ALA A 135 -4.00 -14.34 13.05
CA ALA A 135 -2.69 -14.44 13.71
C ALA A 135 -2.24 -15.90 13.91
N ALA A 136 -3.19 -16.81 14.18
CA ALA A 136 -2.93 -18.24 14.28
C ALA A 136 -2.78 -18.95 12.91
N HIS A 137 -3.17 -18.30 11.81
CA HIS A 137 -3.16 -18.93 10.49
C HIS A 137 -1.81 -18.73 9.76
N PRO A 138 -1.15 -19.79 9.24
CA PRO A 138 0.22 -19.74 8.72
C PRO A 138 0.41 -18.77 7.54
N HIS A 139 -0.66 -18.53 6.76
CA HIS A 139 -0.63 -17.64 5.60
C HIS A 139 -1.22 -16.25 5.82
N LEU A 140 -1.87 -15.97 6.97
CA LEU A 140 -2.54 -14.67 7.24
C LEU A 140 -1.88 -13.87 8.37
N ARG A 141 -1.04 -14.50 9.19
CA ARG A 141 -0.35 -13.92 10.36
C ARG A 141 0.62 -12.76 10.06
N TYR A 142 0.74 -12.31 8.82
CA TYR A 142 1.71 -11.28 8.41
C TYR A 142 1.19 -9.85 8.59
N GLY A 143 -0.13 -9.66 8.51
CA GLY A 143 -0.72 -8.34 8.63
C GLY A 143 -2.23 -8.30 8.51
N ILE A 144 -2.80 -7.14 8.86
CA ILE A 144 -4.22 -6.83 8.72
C ILE A 144 -4.43 -5.67 7.73
N LYS A 145 -5.46 -5.77 6.89
CA LYS A 145 -5.91 -4.71 5.98
C LYS A 145 -7.19 -4.09 6.53
N MET A 146 -7.16 -2.77 6.73
CA MET A 146 -8.33 -1.98 7.09
C MET A 146 -8.61 -0.95 6.01
N HIS A 147 -9.89 -0.76 5.69
CA HIS A 147 -10.31 0.25 4.73
C HIS A 147 -11.32 1.19 5.38
N PHE A 148 -10.84 2.36 5.84
CA PHE A 148 -11.62 3.25 6.69
C PHE A 148 -12.85 3.82 5.96
N GLY A 149 -12.70 4.23 4.70
CA GLY A 149 -13.84 4.67 3.89
C GLY A 149 -14.93 3.61 3.68
N ASN A 150 -14.55 2.34 3.45
CA ASN A 150 -15.51 1.26 3.29
C ASN A 150 -16.18 0.87 4.62
N SER A 151 -15.39 0.89 5.71
CA SER A 151 -15.81 0.52 7.05
C SER A 151 -16.58 1.63 7.80
N ASP A 152 -16.66 2.82 7.22
CA ASP A 152 -17.17 4.07 7.84
C ASP A 152 -16.49 4.44 9.17
N VAL A 153 -15.18 4.19 9.24
CA VAL A 153 -14.34 4.65 10.34
C VAL A 153 -14.25 6.18 10.32
N GLN A 154 -14.36 6.78 11.50
CA GLN A 154 -14.41 8.23 11.74
C GLN A 154 -13.46 8.52 12.90
N LEU A 155 -12.34 9.20 12.64
CA LEU A 155 -11.29 9.40 13.64
C LEU A 155 -11.61 10.54 14.62
N GLU A 156 -12.62 11.34 14.31
CA GLU A 156 -13.23 12.32 15.18
C GLU A 156 -14.21 11.69 16.20
N ASN A 157 -14.59 10.42 16.03
CA ASN A 157 -15.48 9.72 16.94
C ASN A 157 -14.66 8.98 18.02
N PRO A 158 -14.77 9.35 19.31
CA PRO A 158 -14.02 8.71 20.38
C PRO A 158 -14.28 7.21 20.52
N ALA A 159 -15.49 6.73 20.22
CA ALA A 159 -15.82 5.30 20.28
C ALA A 159 -15.09 4.52 19.18
N HIS A 160 -14.96 5.10 17.98
CA HIS A 160 -14.19 4.49 16.90
C HIS A 160 -12.70 4.47 17.23
N ILE A 161 -12.15 5.55 17.80
CA ILE A 161 -10.76 5.57 18.29
C ILE A 161 -10.53 4.50 19.36
N ALA A 162 -11.42 4.36 20.34
CA ALA A 162 -11.31 3.34 21.37
C ALA A 162 -11.27 1.92 20.77
N ARG A 163 -12.18 1.62 19.83
CA ARG A 163 -12.19 0.34 19.12
C ARG A 163 -10.94 0.10 18.28
N LEU A 164 -10.45 1.12 17.56
CA LEU A 164 -9.21 1.00 16.80
C LEU A 164 -8.00 0.77 17.70
N LYS A 165 -7.92 1.40 18.88
CA LYS A 165 -6.85 1.12 19.86
C LYS A 165 -6.81 -0.34 20.27
N GLU A 166 -7.96 -0.98 20.49
CA GLU A 166 -8.03 -2.42 20.80
C GLU A 166 -7.44 -3.26 19.66
N VAL A 167 -7.83 -2.97 18.42
CA VAL A 167 -7.34 -3.67 17.21
C VAL A 167 -5.84 -3.44 17.02
N PHE A 168 -5.36 -2.21 17.16
CA PHE A 168 -3.95 -1.84 17.01
C PHE A 168 -3.08 -2.53 18.06
N ARG A 169 -3.50 -2.54 19.33
CA ARG A 169 -2.80 -3.28 20.40
C ARG A 169 -2.74 -4.77 20.09
N ALA A 170 -3.83 -5.35 19.60
CA ALA A 170 -3.88 -6.76 19.24
C ALA A 170 -2.94 -7.10 18.08
N ALA A 171 -2.96 -6.30 17.01
CA ALA A 171 -2.01 -6.42 15.90
C ALA A 171 -0.56 -6.30 16.39
N ASN A 172 -0.29 -5.36 17.31
CA ASN A 172 1.04 -5.17 17.87
C ASN A 172 1.53 -6.38 18.68
N ARG A 173 0.66 -6.96 19.52
CA ARG A 173 0.99 -8.19 20.28
C ARG A 173 1.39 -9.34 19.36
N HIS A 174 0.72 -9.47 18.21
CA HIS A 174 0.99 -10.51 17.22
C HIS A 174 2.05 -10.12 16.18
N ARG A 175 2.63 -8.91 16.27
CA ARG A 175 3.57 -8.36 15.28
C ARG A 175 3.01 -8.36 13.85
N MET A 176 1.70 -8.25 13.70
CA MET A 176 1.01 -8.20 12.41
C MET A 176 1.06 -6.76 11.87
N ALA A 177 1.69 -6.56 10.71
CA ALA A 177 1.70 -5.25 10.07
C ALA A 177 0.28 -4.73 9.80
N ILE A 178 0.09 -3.41 9.80
CA ILE A 178 -1.24 -2.81 9.59
C ILE A 178 -1.23 -2.01 8.29
N ALA A 179 -1.97 -2.46 7.28
CA ALA A 179 -2.20 -1.71 6.05
C ALA A 179 -3.54 -0.97 6.13
N ILE A 180 -3.54 0.35 5.96
CA ILE A 180 -4.71 1.21 6.13
C ILE A 180 -4.96 2.00 4.85
N HIS A 181 -6.11 1.77 4.22
CA HIS A 181 -6.69 2.79 3.35
C HIS A 181 -7.34 3.86 4.25
N LEU A 182 -6.55 4.89 4.58
CA LEU A 182 -6.86 5.89 5.60
C LEU A 182 -7.98 6.84 5.19
N ARG A 183 -8.10 7.10 3.88
CA ARG A 183 -9.11 8.02 3.35
C ARG A 183 -10.52 7.64 3.80
N ALA A 184 -11.17 8.59 4.47
CA ALA A 184 -12.53 8.45 4.99
C ALA A 184 -13.57 8.35 3.86
N SER A 185 -14.80 7.96 4.18
CA SER A 185 -15.82 7.67 3.17
C SER A 185 -16.18 8.93 2.35
N ILE A 186 -15.77 8.93 1.09
CA ILE A 186 -16.12 9.98 0.11
C ILE A 186 -17.63 10.04 -0.09
N SER A 187 -18.26 8.86 -0.26
CA SER A 187 -19.71 8.75 -0.53
C SER A 187 -20.57 9.29 0.61
N LEU A 188 -20.11 9.14 1.85
CA LEU A 188 -20.80 9.66 3.04
C LEU A 188 -20.29 11.05 3.44
N LYS A 189 -19.41 11.65 2.64
CA LYS A 189 -18.81 12.98 2.86
C LYS A 189 -18.20 13.10 4.27
N ARG A 190 -17.52 12.04 4.73
CA ARG A 190 -16.87 12.04 6.06
C ARG A 190 -15.70 13.03 6.09
N PRO A 191 -15.47 13.73 7.22
CA PRO A 191 -14.31 14.60 7.38
C PRO A 191 -12.99 13.88 7.08
N TYR A 192 -12.09 14.56 6.40
CA TYR A 192 -10.75 14.07 6.11
C TYR A 192 -9.80 15.24 5.88
N GLY A 193 -8.60 15.16 6.46
CA GLY A 193 -7.59 16.23 6.41
C GLY A 193 -6.66 16.15 7.62
N GLU A 194 -6.08 17.28 8.00
CA GLU A 194 -5.08 17.34 9.08
C GLU A 194 -5.54 16.69 10.40
N ALA A 195 -6.80 16.90 10.79
CA ALA A 195 -7.33 16.37 12.05
C ALA A 195 -7.30 14.84 12.10
N GLN A 196 -7.65 14.17 11.00
CA GLN A 196 -7.62 12.71 10.88
C GLN A 196 -6.16 12.20 10.91
N ALA A 197 -5.22 12.90 10.27
CA ALA A 197 -3.80 12.56 10.33
C ALA A 197 -3.23 12.66 11.76
N ARG A 198 -3.56 13.75 12.47
CA ARG A 198 -3.18 13.94 13.87
C ARG A 198 -3.80 12.88 14.78
N ALA A 199 -5.09 12.57 14.62
CA ALA A 199 -5.74 11.52 15.38
C ALA A 199 -5.07 10.15 15.20
N LEU A 200 -4.66 9.79 13.97
CA LEU A 200 -3.88 8.58 13.73
C LEU A 200 -2.53 8.62 14.48
N LEU A 201 -1.74 9.70 14.30
CA LEU A 201 -0.41 9.84 14.91
C LEU A 201 -0.46 9.88 16.44
N GLU A 202 -1.41 10.62 17.01
CA GLU A 202 -1.44 10.93 18.44
C GLU A 202 -2.20 9.87 19.25
N HIS A 203 -3.14 9.15 18.63
CA HIS A 203 -4.00 8.21 19.36
C HIS A 203 -3.82 6.76 18.94
N LEU A 204 -3.41 6.45 17.71
CA LEU A 204 -3.34 5.08 17.23
C LEU A 204 -1.89 4.58 17.11
N MET A 205 -0.98 5.39 16.58
CA MET A 205 0.44 5.01 16.47
C MET A 205 1.12 4.67 17.81
N PRO A 206 0.80 5.29 18.96
CA PRO A 206 1.35 4.90 20.26
C PRO A 206 1.02 3.45 20.67
N GLU A 207 -0.05 2.87 20.09
CA GLU A 207 -0.49 1.50 20.40
C GLU A 207 0.30 0.44 19.61
N VAL A 208 1.10 0.86 18.63
CA VAL A 208 1.89 0.00 17.71
C VAL A 208 3.37 0.41 17.66
N PRO A 209 4.07 0.55 18.81
CA PRO A 209 5.47 0.97 18.83
C PRO A 209 6.41 -0.04 18.16
N ASP A 210 5.92 -1.24 17.90
CA ASP A 210 6.68 -2.44 17.59
C ASP A 210 6.31 -3.05 16.24
N THR A 211 5.38 -2.41 15.54
CA THR A 211 4.71 -2.93 14.35
C THR A 211 4.62 -1.84 13.30
N MET A 212 4.86 -2.24 12.05
CA MET A 212 4.77 -1.35 10.91
C MET A 212 3.31 -1.00 10.59
N VAL A 213 3.06 0.28 10.32
CA VAL A 213 1.81 0.78 9.74
C VAL A 213 2.08 1.33 8.36
N GLN A 214 1.38 0.79 7.35
CA GLN A 214 1.41 1.23 5.97
C GLN A 214 0.14 2.00 5.65
N ILE A 215 0.28 3.24 5.22
CA ILE A 215 -0.81 4.06 4.70
C ILE A 215 -0.87 3.89 3.19
N ALA A 216 -2.01 3.41 2.72
CA ALA A 216 -2.23 3.12 1.32
C ALA A 216 -2.45 4.38 0.49
N HIS A 217 -2.10 4.27 -0.80
CA HIS A 217 -2.33 5.32 -1.80
C HIS A 217 -1.79 6.68 -1.37
N PHE A 218 -0.69 6.70 -0.61
CA PHE A 218 -0.10 7.92 -0.07
C PHE A 218 -1.13 8.82 0.64
N ALA A 219 -2.01 8.18 1.42
CA ALA A 219 -3.14 8.76 2.14
C ALA A 219 -4.32 9.28 1.29
N GLY A 220 -4.36 8.98 -0.01
CA GLY A 220 -5.49 9.21 -0.90
C GLY A 220 -6.42 8.01 -1.06
N SER A 221 -7.22 8.02 -2.13
CA SER A 221 -8.07 6.90 -2.56
C SER A 221 -7.63 6.23 -3.85
N GLY A 222 -6.78 6.90 -4.65
CA GLY A 222 -6.45 6.47 -6.01
C GLY A 222 -7.66 6.35 -6.96
N PRO A 223 -7.42 6.03 -8.25
CA PRO A 223 -6.16 6.25 -8.93
C PRO A 223 -5.90 7.74 -9.18
N GLY A 224 -4.63 8.15 -9.16
CA GLY A 224 -4.21 9.55 -9.34
C GLY A 224 -3.98 10.32 -8.03
N TYR A 225 -3.54 11.57 -8.19
CA TYR A 225 -3.12 12.47 -7.10
C TYR A 225 -3.99 13.75 -7.01
N GLU A 226 -5.27 13.64 -7.36
CA GLU A 226 -6.22 14.74 -7.43
C GLU A 226 -7.10 14.96 -6.18
N ASP A 227 -6.76 14.39 -5.02
CA ASP A 227 -7.54 14.50 -3.77
C ASP A 227 -6.87 15.50 -2.80
N PRO A 228 -7.22 16.80 -2.78
CA PRO A 228 -6.54 17.79 -1.94
C PRO A 228 -6.52 17.45 -0.44
N PRO A 229 -7.59 16.89 0.16
CA PRO A 229 -7.54 16.41 1.54
C PRO A 229 -6.42 15.39 1.83
N SER A 230 -6.03 14.57 0.84
CA SER A 230 -4.89 13.64 1.00
C SER A 230 -3.55 14.39 1.12
N ASN A 231 -3.39 15.52 0.43
CA ASN A 231 -2.19 16.36 0.51
C ASN A 231 -2.07 17.04 1.89
N GLU A 232 -3.20 17.46 2.49
CA GLU A 232 -3.23 17.96 3.87
C GLU A 232 -2.78 16.91 4.87
N VAL A 233 -3.27 15.67 4.71
CA VAL A 233 -2.85 14.54 5.54
C VAL A 233 -1.35 14.26 5.38
N MET A 234 -0.85 14.20 4.15
CA MET A 234 0.57 13.97 3.89
C MET A 234 1.46 15.10 4.42
N ARG A 235 0.98 16.35 4.45
CA ARG A 235 1.72 17.46 5.09
C ARG A 235 1.92 17.21 6.58
N VAL A 236 0.90 16.73 7.31
CA VAL A 236 1.04 16.38 8.73
C VAL A 236 2.09 15.28 8.92
N PHE A 237 2.07 14.23 8.09
CA PHE A 237 3.06 13.15 8.18
C PHE A 237 4.48 13.61 7.83
N VAL A 238 4.62 14.49 6.83
CA VAL A 238 5.89 15.14 6.49
C VAL A 238 6.42 15.96 7.66
N GLU A 239 5.58 16.76 8.30
CA GLU A 239 5.97 17.54 9.48
C GLU A 239 6.40 16.64 10.65
N ALA A 240 5.68 15.54 10.88
CA ALA A 240 6.03 14.55 11.89
C ALA A 240 7.39 13.87 11.59
N ALA A 241 7.63 13.49 10.33
CA ALA A 241 8.90 12.93 9.88
C ALA A 241 10.06 13.92 10.07
N ALA A 242 9.87 15.19 9.69
CA ALA A 242 10.86 16.24 9.86
C ALA A 242 11.23 16.49 11.34
N ARG A 243 10.24 16.40 12.24
CA ARG A 243 10.46 16.48 13.70
C ARG A 243 11.02 15.20 14.32
N LYS A 244 11.21 14.13 13.52
CA LYS A 244 11.57 12.78 14.00
C LYS A 244 10.62 12.30 15.09
N ASP A 245 9.32 12.55 14.90
CA ASP A 245 8.28 12.17 15.83
C ASP A 245 8.34 10.65 16.11
N PRO A 246 8.42 10.19 17.37
CA PRO A 246 8.47 8.77 17.68
C PRO A 246 7.26 8.01 17.13
N ASN A 247 6.09 8.64 17.03
CA ASN A 247 4.87 8.04 16.49
C ASN A 247 4.88 7.91 14.96
N ALA A 248 5.78 8.62 14.27
CA ALA A 248 5.99 8.46 12.83
C ALA A 248 7.04 7.38 12.49
N ARG A 249 7.78 6.86 13.48
CA ARG A 249 8.90 5.92 13.25
C ARG A 249 8.48 4.68 12.48
N ASN A 250 7.32 4.12 12.76
CA ASN A 250 6.83 2.89 12.13
C ASN A 250 5.83 3.15 11.00
N LEU A 251 5.67 4.41 10.58
CA LEU A 251 4.75 4.80 9.53
C LEU A 251 5.45 4.73 8.16
N TYR A 252 4.79 4.11 7.20
CA TYR A 252 5.23 3.90 5.82
C TYR A 252 4.06 4.21 4.88
N PHE A 253 4.37 4.47 3.61
CA PHE A 253 3.40 4.92 2.62
C PHE A 253 3.57 4.13 1.34
N ASP A 254 2.54 3.42 0.90
CA ASP A 254 2.56 2.87 -0.45
C ASP A 254 2.03 3.87 -1.48
N VAL A 255 2.53 3.77 -2.70
CA VAL A 255 2.17 4.65 -3.83
C VAL A 255 1.19 4.00 -4.79
N ALA A 256 0.43 3.01 -4.31
CA ALA A 256 -0.46 2.22 -5.15
C ALA A 256 -1.46 3.11 -5.89
N SER A 257 -1.51 2.97 -7.22
CA SER A 257 -2.36 3.70 -8.17
C SER A 257 -2.26 5.24 -8.21
N ILE A 258 -1.48 5.89 -7.33
CA ILE A 258 -1.48 7.36 -7.26
C ILE A 258 -0.59 8.04 -8.30
N ALA A 259 0.49 7.40 -8.73
CA ALA A 259 1.23 7.83 -9.90
C ALA A 259 0.44 7.41 -11.13
N HIS A 260 -0.11 8.38 -11.86
CA HIS A 260 -1.04 8.12 -12.96
C HIS A 260 -0.78 9.05 -14.15
N PRO A 261 -0.94 8.58 -15.42
CA PRO A 261 -0.79 9.43 -16.61
C PRO A 261 -1.71 10.66 -16.69
N ARG A 262 -2.71 10.75 -15.80
CA ARG A 262 -3.64 11.89 -15.73
C ARG A 262 -3.16 12.97 -14.76
N ASN A 263 -2.15 12.69 -13.94
CA ASN A 263 -1.60 13.66 -13.03
C ASN A 263 -0.98 14.81 -13.83
N THR A 264 -1.24 16.05 -13.42
CA THR A 264 -0.52 17.21 -13.96
C THR A 264 0.96 17.16 -13.56
N LEU A 265 1.79 17.94 -14.24
CA LEU A 265 3.20 18.11 -13.84
C LEU A 265 3.30 18.64 -12.40
N GLU A 266 2.45 19.59 -12.03
CA GLU A 266 2.40 20.17 -10.69
C GLU A 266 2.03 19.12 -9.63
N GLN A 267 1.00 18.31 -9.87
CA GLN A 267 0.65 17.20 -8.98
C GLN A 267 1.80 16.19 -8.83
N SER A 268 2.47 15.86 -9.94
CA SER A 268 3.61 14.94 -9.92
C SER A 268 4.81 15.53 -9.16
N GLN A 269 5.05 16.84 -9.29
CA GLN A 269 6.09 17.56 -8.54
C GLN A 269 5.77 17.62 -7.04
N GLU A 270 4.51 17.92 -6.67
CA GLU A 270 4.07 17.93 -5.28
C GLU A 270 4.19 16.54 -4.64
N MET A 271 3.76 15.49 -5.34
CA MET A 271 3.92 14.10 -4.89
C MET A 271 5.40 13.78 -4.61
N VAL A 272 6.29 14.10 -5.54
CA VAL A 272 7.74 13.85 -5.39
C VAL A 272 8.33 14.68 -4.25
N GLU A 273 7.89 15.93 -4.06
CA GLU A 273 8.31 16.77 -2.93
C GLU A 273 7.92 16.11 -1.60
N ARG A 274 6.69 15.60 -1.47
CA ARG A 274 6.24 14.89 -0.27
C ARG A 274 6.99 13.58 -0.05
N ILE A 275 7.25 12.80 -1.10
CA ILE A 275 8.08 11.59 -1.07
C ILE A 275 9.47 11.90 -0.48
N ARG A 276 10.12 12.97 -0.95
CA ARG A 276 11.43 13.38 -0.44
C ARG A 276 11.36 13.80 1.03
N LYS A 277 10.35 14.58 1.39
CA LYS A 277 10.21 15.14 2.74
C LYS A 277 9.83 14.10 3.81
N VAL A 278 9.03 13.08 3.46
CA VAL A 278 8.72 11.98 4.39
C VAL A 278 9.88 10.97 4.47
N GLY A 279 10.73 10.95 3.44
CA GLY A 279 11.91 10.11 3.34
C GLY A 279 11.70 8.92 2.41
N LEU A 280 12.63 8.73 1.47
CA LEU A 280 12.53 7.69 0.43
C LEU A 280 12.42 6.28 1.01
N ASP A 281 13.05 6.03 2.16
CA ASP A 281 13.04 4.72 2.86
C ASP A 281 11.67 4.38 3.48
N LYS A 282 10.75 5.35 3.50
CA LYS A 282 9.37 5.18 3.97
C LYS A 282 8.38 4.91 2.84
N ILE A 283 8.84 4.96 1.59
CA ILE A 283 7.98 4.77 0.42
C ILE A 283 8.03 3.34 -0.05
N LEU A 284 6.86 2.73 -0.24
CA LEU A 284 6.71 1.38 -0.72
C LEU A 284 6.05 1.41 -2.10
N TYR A 285 6.64 0.71 -3.07
CA TYR A 285 5.96 0.53 -4.35
C TYR A 285 4.77 -0.44 -4.19
N GLY A 286 3.65 -0.14 -4.84
CA GLY A 286 2.54 -1.08 -5.00
C GLY A 286 1.71 -0.73 -6.24
N SER A 287 0.91 -1.67 -6.76
CA SER A 287 0.10 -1.45 -7.98
C SER A 287 -1.41 -1.50 -7.78
N ASP A 288 -1.88 -1.76 -6.55
CA ASP A 288 -3.29 -1.89 -6.16
C ASP A 288 -3.98 -3.16 -6.68
N ALA A 289 -4.62 -3.13 -7.84
CA ALA A 289 -5.25 -4.31 -8.41
C ALA A 289 -5.22 -4.23 -9.93
N ALA A 290 -4.94 -5.34 -10.63
CA ALA A 290 -5.03 -5.40 -12.09
C ALA A 290 -6.49 -5.51 -12.60
N SER A 291 -7.43 -4.86 -11.92
CA SER A 291 -8.85 -4.83 -12.27
C SER A 291 -9.12 -3.88 -13.45
N PRO A 292 -10.26 -4.03 -14.17
CA PRO A 292 -10.65 -3.07 -15.20
C PRO A 292 -10.64 -1.63 -14.67
N GLY A 293 -10.09 -0.70 -15.46
CA GLY A 293 -9.92 0.70 -15.07
C GLY A 293 -8.68 0.98 -14.21
N GLN A 294 -7.94 -0.05 -13.77
CA GLN A 294 -6.67 0.08 -13.07
C GLN A 294 -5.52 -0.40 -13.94
N MET A 295 -4.33 0.18 -13.73
CA MET A 295 -3.12 -0.22 -14.42
C MET A 295 -2.61 -1.56 -13.91
N LYS A 296 -2.15 -2.42 -14.83
CA LYS A 296 -1.42 -3.64 -14.48
C LYS A 296 -0.06 -3.30 -13.84
N PRO A 297 0.59 -4.21 -13.11
CA PRO A 297 1.87 -3.94 -12.43
C PRO A 297 2.94 -3.27 -13.31
N ARG A 298 3.12 -3.73 -14.56
CA ARG A 298 4.07 -3.12 -15.51
C ARG A 298 3.70 -1.68 -15.87
N GLU A 299 2.43 -1.41 -16.10
CA GLU A 299 1.92 -0.09 -16.48
C GLU A 299 1.98 0.88 -15.31
N ALA A 300 1.58 0.42 -14.12
CA ALA A 300 1.68 1.19 -12.88
C ALA A 300 3.14 1.53 -12.54
N TRP A 301 4.08 0.60 -12.75
CA TRP A 301 5.50 0.88 -12.59
C TRP A 301 5.99 1.91 -13.61
N ALA A 302 5.58 1.79 -14.88
CA ALA A 302 5.91 2.77 -15.90
C ALA A 302 5.41 4.18 -15.53
N ALA A 303 4.18 4.29 -15.00
CA ALA A 303 3.64 5.56 -14.52
C ALA A 303 4.44 6.12 -13.32
N PHE A 304 4.83 5.29 -12.37
CA PHE A 304 5.67 5.73 -11.25
C PHE A 304 7.06 6.19 -11.71
N ARG A 305 7.67 5.49 -12.69
CA ARG A 305 8.95 5.92 -13.28
C ARG A 305 8.86 7.23 -14.05
N ALA A 306 7.69 7.64 -14.50
CA ALA A 306 7.49 8.92 -15.18
C ALA A 306 7.50 10.13 -14.23
N LEU A 307 7.45 9.90 -12.91
CA LEU A 307 7.57 10.97 -11.92
C LEU A 307 8.95 11.66 -12.00
N PRO A 308 9.05 12.95 -11.61
CA PRO A 308 10.30 13.72 -11.61
C PRO A 308 11.26 13.34 -10.46
N LEU A 309 11.44 12.04 -10.22
CA LEU A 309 12.47 11.43 -9.38
C LEU A 309 13.76 11.28 -10.18
N THR A 310 14.90 11.47 -9.53
CA THR A 310 16.19 11.04 -10.10
C THR A 310 16.28 9.51 -10.16
N ASP A 311 17.18 8.97 -10.98
CA ASP A 311 17.36 7.51 -11.06
C ASP A 311 17.82 6.90 -9.73
N ALA A 312 18.61 7.64 -8.95
CA ALA A 312 19.03 7.22 -7.61
C ALA A 312 17.86 7.15 -6.63
N GLU A 313 16.98 8.15 -6.64
CA GLU A 313 15.77 8.15 -5.81
C GLU A 313 14.82 7.03 -6.21
N LEU A 314 14.60 6.86 -7.52
CA LEU A 314 13.76 5.79 -8.06
C LEU A 314 14.30 4.42 -7.67
N LYS A 315 15.61 4.19 -7.82
CA LYS A 315 16.26 2.94 -7.41
C LYS A 315 16.10 2.71 -5.91
N ARG A 316 16.29 3.75 -5.09
CA ARG A 316 16.15 3.63 -3.64
C ARG A 316 14.74 3.19 -3.24
N ILE A 317 13.71 3.76 -3.85
CA ILE A 317 12.31 3.38 -3.61
C ILE A 317 12.04 1.96 -4.14
N ALA A 318 12.54 1.62 -5.33
CA ALA A 318 12.39 0.30 -5.92
C ALA A 318 13.01 -0.81 -5.06
N ASP A 319 14.14 -0.53 -4.39
CA ASP A 319 14.82 -1.48 -3.52
C ASP A 319 14.13 -1.67 -2.16
N ASN A 320 13.16 -0.81 -1.78
CA ASN A 320 12.49 -0.93 -0.50
C ASN A 320 11.64 -2.21 -0.43
N VAL A 321 11.85 -2.98 0.64
CA VAL A 321 11.05 -4.17 0.96
C VAL A 321 10.61 -4.07 2.41
N ALA A 322 9.29 -4.01 2.62
CA ALA A 322 8.70 -4.00 3.95
C ALA A 322 9.03 -5.29 4.73
N PRO A 323 9.21 -5.24 6.06
CA PRO A 323 9.60 -6.41 6.85
C PRO A 323 8.70 -7.64 6.69
N TYR A 324 7.40 -7.46 6.47
CA TYR A 324 6.45 -8.57 6.32
C TYR A 324 6.60 -9.35 4.99
N LEU A 325 7.40 -8.86 4.03
CA LEU A 325 7.71 -9.52 2.75
C LEU A 325 9.17 -10.02 2.67
N ARG A 326 9.94 -9.91 3.76
CA ARG A 326 11.31 -10.41 3.83
C ARG A 326 11.37 -11.90 4.10
#